data_AF-A0A346Y6L0-F1
#
_entry.id   AF-A0A346Y6L0-F1
#
_cell.length_a   1.000
_cell.length_b   1.000
_cell.length_c   1.000
_cell.angle_alpha   90.00
_cell.angle_beta   90.00
_cell.angle_gamma   90.00
#
_symmetry.space_group_name_H-M   'P 1'
#
loop_
_entity.id
_entity.type
_entity.pdbx_description
1 polymer ?
#
loop_
_entity_poly.entity_id
_entity_poly.type
_entity_poly.pdbx_seq_one_letter_code
_entity_poly.pdbx_strand_id
1 'polypeptide(L)'
;MGDDTIVWLTRSQWQNAANGMACRYGDTGRLDVVEVTELGEARVCCEDGHEFLLPPPAVVKPATAGRGGILEDLGVYQALLDVFEFGEGRTEYGVIEHRFAQAHRDLYVDLVGRYHHTAIACEDPARFTVSSLLAGALGRLHAEGAVRFSDGPGTGRWSYLNPVSYWALPPVPDRPPVTWTAWAQANGIDPDTWPATEGISCRHTPS
;
A
#
# COMPACT_ATOMS: atom_id res chain seq x y z
N MET A 1 -28.67 -0.98 -15.62
CA MET A 1 -27.67 -1.56 -14.70
C MET A 1 -26.56 -0.54 -14.66
N GLY A 2 -26.50 0.25 -13.58
CA GLY A 2 -25.47 1.27 -13.43
C GLY A 2 -24.13 0.59 -13.18
N ASP A 3 -23.07 1.10 -13.78
CA ASP A 3 -21.72 0.64 -13.49
C ASP A 3 -21.43 0.95 -12.02
N ASP A 4 -21.30 -0.09 -11.19
CA ASP A 4 -20.93 0.02 -9.79
C ASP A 4 -19.56 0.71 -9.70
N THR A 5 -19.59 2.00 -9.41
CA THR A 5 -18.40 2.80 -9.20
C THR A 5 -18.02 2.65 -7.74
N ILE A 6 -16.91 1.94 -7.48
CA ILE A 6 -16.38 1.73 -6.13
C ILE A 6 -15.25 2.72 -5.90
N VAL A 7 -15.31 3.52 -4.84
CA VAL A 7 -14.18 4.33 -4.36
C VAL A 7 -13.47 3.57 -3.27
N TRP A 8 -12.17 3.40 -3.47
CA TRP A 8 -11.27 2.88 -2.46
C TRP A 8 -10.67 4.06 -1.71
N LEU A 9 -11.02 4.18 -0.43
CA LEU A 9 -10.35 5.09 0.48
C LEU A 9 -9.27 4.33 1.24
N THR A 10 -8.09 4.90 1.34
CA THR A 10 -7.13 4.46 2.34
C THR A 10 -7.70 4.72 3.74
N ARG A 11 -7.17 4.03 4.75
CA ARG A 11 -7.52 4.27 6.16
C ARG A 11 -7.37 5.75 6.54
N SER A 12 -6.32 6.42 6.07
CA SER A 12 -6.09 7.85 6.35
C SER A 12 -7.08 8.77 5.63
N GLN A 13 -7.45 8.46 4.38
CA GLN A 13 -8.54 9.16 3.68
C GLN A 13 -9.88 8.99 4.43
N TRP A 14 -10.14 7.78 4.92
CA TRP A 14 -11.32 7.49 5.73
C TRP A 14 -11.31 8.25 7.06
N GLN A 15 -10.21 8.23 7.81
CA GLN A 15 -10.10 8.93 9.09
C GLN A 15 -10.23 10.45 8.93
N ASN A 16 -9.68 11.01 7.86
CA ASN A 16 -9.84 12.43 7.54
C ASN A 16 -11.27 12.78 7.15
N ALA A 17 -11.98 11.89 6.43
CA ALA A 17 -13.39 12.06 6.08
C ALA A 17 -14.33 11.84 7.29
N ALA A 18 -13.97 10.93 8.20
CA ALA A 18 -14.79 10.49 9.33
C ALA A 18 -14.56 11.32 10.61
N ASN A 19 -13.66 12.30 10.61
CA ASN A 19 -13.38 13.16 11.77
C ASN A 19 -14.64 13.97 12.17
N GLY A 20 -15.45 13.36 13.04
CA GLY A 20 -16.68 13.91 13.62
C GLY A 20 -17.87 12.95 13.69
N MET A 21 -17.86 11.78 13.04
CA MET A 21 -19.09 10.97 12.87
C MET A 21 -18.90 9.44 12.92
N ALA A 22 -19.97 8.75 13.32
CA ALA A 22 -20.04 7.34 13.72
C ALA A 22 -20.09 6.33 12.57
N CYS A 23 -19.52 6.63 11.40
CA CYS A 23 -19.25 5.56 10.43
C CYS A 23 -18.14 4.70 11.03
N ARG A 24 -18.29 3.38 11.00
CA ARG A 24 -17.19 2.44 11.28
C ARG A 24 -16.57 2.03 9.96
N TYR A 25 -15.25 2.09 9.86
CA TYR A 25 -14.51 1.44 8.79
C TYR A 25 -14.83 -0.05 8.90
N GLY A 26 -15.69 -0.57 8.04
CA GLY A 26 -16.04 -1.99 8.02
C GLY A 26 -14.86 -2.84 7.55
N ASP A 27 -14.97 -4.16 7.75
CA ASP A 27 -13.91 -5.15 7.44
C ASP A 27 -13.49 -5.20 5.95
N THR A 28 -14.21 -4.50 5.06
CA THR A 28 -13.98 -4.48 3.60
C THR A 28 -13.43 -3.15 3.06
N GLY A 29 -13.41 -2.07 3.84
CA GLY A 29 -12.95 -0.75 3.38
C GLY A 29 -13.73 -0.17 2.18
N ARG A 30 -14.92 -0.71 1.88
CA ARG A 30 -15.70 -0.38 0.68
C ARG A 30 -16.78 0.66 0.99
N LEU A 31 -16.85 1.71 0.15
CA LEU A 31 -17.95 2.68 0.14
C LEU A 31 -18.59 2.64 -1.25
N ASP A 32 -19.93 2.64 -1.29
CA ASP A 32 -20.65 2.80 -2.54
C ASP A 32 -20.65 4.27 -2.93
N VAL A 33 -20.13 4.57 -4.12
CA VAL A 33 -20.14 5.91 -4.68
C VAL A 33 -21.51 6.16 -5.23
N VAL A 34 -22.20 7.13 -4.64
CA VAL A 34 -23.51 7.56 -5.11
C VAL A 34 -23.36 8.50 -6.30
N GLU A 35 -22.36 9.39 -6.25
CA GLU A 35 -22.17 10.43 -7.26
C GLU A 35 -20.73 10.97 -7.22
N VAL A 36 -20.18 11.38 -8.36
CA VAL A 36 -18.95 12.19 -8.43
C VAL A 36 -19.29 13.50 -9.09
N THR A 37 -19.02 14.62 -8.43
CA THR A 37 -19.30 15.94 -8.98
C THR A 37 -18.31 16.30 -10.08
N GLU A 38 -18.65 17.26 -10.94
CA GLU A 38 -17.72 17.80 -11.96
C GLU A 38 -16.44 18.39 -11.35
N LEU A 39 -16.45 18.69 -10.05
CA LEU A 39 -15.32 19.21 -9.27
C LEU A 39 -14.45 18.12 -8.66
N GLY A 40 -14.78 16.83 -8.85
CA GLY A 40 -14.02 15.70 -8.33
C GLY A 40 -14.31 15.39 -6.85
N GLU A 41 -15.44 15.85 -6.33
CA GLU A 41 -15.93 15.45 -5.01
C GLU A 41 -16.71 14.15 -5.16
N ALA A 42 -16.45 13.18 -4.30
CA ALA A 42 -17.19 11.93 -4.31
C ALA A 42 -18.23 11.95 -3.21
N ARG A 43 -19.50 11.81 -3.58
CA ARG A 43 -20.60 11.53 -2.67
C ARG A 43 -20.63 10.02 -2.43
N VAL A 44 -20.40 9.63 -1.20
CA VAL A 44 -20.32 8.23 -0.79
C VAL A 44 -21.40 7.94 0.25
N CYS A 45 -21.96 6.74 0.20
CA CYS A 45 -22.91 6.25 1.20
C CYS A 45 -22.25 5.14 2.02
N CYS A 46 -22.40 5.17 3.34
CA CYS A 46 -22.06 4.02 4.17
C CYS A 46 -23.18 2.96 4.14
N GLU A 47 -22.90 1.76 4.64
CA GLU A 47 -23.89 0.66 4.74
C GLU A 47 -25.13 1.05 5.57
N ASP A 48 -24.99 1.97 6.53
CA ASP A 48 -26.10 2.49 7.35
C ASP A 48 -26.90 3.60 6.65
N GLY A 49 -26.59 3.92 5.38
CA GLY A 49 -27.32 4.91 4.57
C GLY A 49 -26.94 6.37 4.85
N HIS A 50 -25.85 6.63 5.57
CA HIS A 50 -25.34 8.00 5.73
C HIS A 50 -24.54 8.43 4.50
N GLU A 51 -24.95 9.54 3.90
CA GLU A 51 -24.24 10.16 2.79
C GLU A 51 -23.24 11.22 3.26
N PHE A 52 -22.06 11.26 2.63
CA PHE A 52 -21.09 12.33 2.86
C PHE A 52 -20.29 12.67 1.60
N LEU A 53 -19.71 13.86 1.61
CA LEU A 53 -18.86 14.38 0.53
C LEU A 53 -17.40 14.19 0.91
N LEU A 54 -16.67 13.48 0.06
CA LEU A 54 -15.22 13.42 0.13
C LEU A 54 -14.64 14.66 -0.55
N PRO A 55 -13.87 15.50 0.16
CA PRO A 55 -13.27 16.68 -0.44
C PRO A 55 -12.28 16.27 -1.53
N PRO A 56 -12.05 17.13 -2.53
CA PRO A 56 -11.04 16.85 -3.55
C PRO A 56 -9.68 16.65 -2.89
N PRO A 57 -8.86 15.70 -3.37
CA PRO A 57 -9.10 14.84 -4.52
C PRO A 57 -9.63 13.46 -4.07
N ALA A 58 -10.93 13.26 -4.17
CA ALA A 58 -11.50 11.93 -4.07
C ALA A 58 -11.16 11.19 -5.38
N VAL A 59 -10.24 10.22 -5.31
CA VAL A 59 -9.86 9.43 -6.49
C VAL A 59 -10.97 8.41 -6.74
N VAL A 60 -11.91 8.77 -7.61
CA VAL A 60 -12.90 7.82 -8.12
C VAL A 60 -12.35 7.19 -9.39
N LYS A 61 -12.14 5.86 -9.39
CA LYS A 61 -11.73 5.12 -10.58
C LYS A 61 -12.33 3.71 -10.64
N PRO A 62 -12.57 3.22 -11.87
CA PRO A 62 -13.37 2.01 -12.12
C PRO A 62 -12.67 0.73 -11.63
N ALA A 63 -13.50 -0.30 -11.45
CA ALA A 63 -13.18 -1.59 -10.85
C ALA A 63 -11.94 -2.28 -11.45
N THR A 64 -11.01 -2.66 -10.56
CA THR A 64 -10.18 -3.89 -10.47
C THR A 64 -9.65 -4.59 -11.73
N ALA A 65 -9.71 -4.00 -12.92
CA ALA A 65 -9.36 -4.65 -14.18
C ALA A 65 -7.86 -4.97 -14.23
N GLY A 66 -7.49 -6.20 -13.83
CA GLY A 66 -6.10 -6.67 -13.79
C GLY A 66 -5.66 -7.26 -12.45
N ARG A 67 -6.47 -7.10 -11.39
CA ARG A 67 -6.27 -7.81 -10.12
C ARG A 67 -6.85 -9.21 -10.24
N GLY A 68 -6.07 -10.21 -9.87
CA GLY A 68 -6.48 -11.61 -9.95
C GLY A 68 -5.37 -12.55 -9.52
N GLY A 69 -5.75 -13.79 -9.23
CA GLY A 69 -4.88 -14.80 -8.67
C GLY A 69 -4.57 -14.57 -7.19
N ILE A 70 -3.56 -15.29 -6.69
CA ILE A 70 -3.29 -15.42 -5.25
C ILE A 70 -3.10 -14.09 -4.49
N LEU A 71 -2.65 -13.03 -5.16
CA LEU A 71 -2.47 -11.72 -4.51
C LEU A 71 -3.78 -11.00 -4.25
N GLU A 72 -4.78 -11.19 -5.11
CA GLU A 72 -6.13 -10.68 -4.89
C GLU A 72 -6.83 -11.49 -3.80
N ASP A 73 -6.73 -12.82 -3.87
CA ASP A 73 -7.33 -13.73 -2.88
C ASP A 73 -6.80 -13.47 -1.46
N LEU A 74 -5.53 -13.07 -1.34
CA LEU A 74 -4.88 -12.72 -0.07
C LEU A 74 -5.08 -11.25 0.33
N GLY A 75 -5.76 -10.43 -0.47
CA GLY A 75 -6.00 -9.01 -0.17
C GLY A 75 -4.76 -8.11 -0.26
N VAL A 76 -3.70 -8.54 -0.96
CA VAL A 76 -2.41 -7.83 -1.00
C VAL A 76 -2.53 -6.42 -1.58
N TYR A 77 -3.37 -6.23 -2.60
CA TYR A 77 -3.54 -4.92 -3.22
C TYR A 77 -4.14 -3.90 -2.25
N GLN A 78 -5.14 -4.29 -1.46
CA GLN A 78 -5.74 -3.41 -0.46
C GLN A 78 -4.75 -3.12 0.66
N ALA A 79 -4.08 -4.15 1.18
CA ALA A 79 -3.06 -4.00 2.21
C ALA A 79 -1.89 -3.09 1.75
N LEU A 80 -1.54 -3.08 0.46
CA LEU A 80 -0.56 -2.14 -0.08
C LEU A 80 -1.08 -0.70 -0.13
N LEU A 81 -2.35 -0.49 -0.44
CA LEU A 81 -2.95 0.85 -0.45
C LEU A 81 -3.07 1.43 0.97
N ASP A 82 -3.34 0.57 1.96
CA ASP A 82 -3.52 0.98 3.37
C ASP A 82 -2.25 1.57 4.01
N VAL A 83 -1.06 1.29 3.45
CA VAL A 83 0.23 1.75 3.99
C VAL A 83 0.75 3.05 3.36
N PHE A 84 0.00 3.61 2.41
CA PHE A 84 0.28 4.94 1.89
C PHE A 84 -0.39 6.02 2.74
N GLU A 85 0.33 7.12 2.94
CA GLU A 85 -0.21 8.32 3.56
C GLU A 85 -0.65 9.33 2.50
N PHE A 86 -1.88 9.81 2.62
CA PHE A 86 -2.40 10.79 1.68
C PHE A 86 -1.69 12.14 1.82
N GLY A 87 -1.24 12.71 0.70
CA GLY A 87 -0.49 13.97 0.69
C GLY A 87 0.97 13.84 1.14
N GLU A 88 1.47 12.63 1.36
CA GLU A 88 2.90 12.35 1.50
C GLU A 88 3.61 12.49 0.15
N GLY A 89 4.89 12.86 0.18
CA GLY A 89 5.73 12.82 -1.02
C GLY A 89 5.89 11.39 -1.54
N ARG A 90 6.62 11.25 -2.66
CA ARG A 90 6.94 9.93 -3.19
C ARG A 90 7.78 9.15 -2.18
N THR A 91 7.34 7.94 -1.85
CA THR A 91 7.88 7.11 -0.79
C THR A 91 8.74 5.99 -1.37
N GLU A 92 9.97 5.87 -0.89
CA GLU A 92 10.91 4.82 -1.28
C GLU A 92 10.33 3.44 -0.96
N TYR A 93 10.53 2.47 -1.87
CA TYR A 93 9.97 1.13 -1.73
C TYR A 93 10.29 0.44 -0.39
N GLY A 94 11.50 0.64 0.15
CA GLY A 94 11.86 0.11 1.47
C GLY A 94 10.96 0.61 2.61
N VAL A 95 10.48 1.86 2.54
CA VAL A 95 9.52 2.38 3.53
C VAL A 95 8.16 1.71 3.39
N ILE A 96 7.70 1.51 2.15
CA ILE A 96 6.40 0.87 1.86
C ILE A 96 6.40 -0.58 2.34
N GLU A 97 7.44 -1.35 1.99
CA GLU A 97 7.54 -2.75 2.41
C GLU A 97 7.64 -2.86 3.94
N HIS A 98 8.37 -1.95 4.60
CA HIS A 98 8.41 -1.93 6.05
C HIS A 98 7.04 -1.62 6.66
N ARG A 99 6.32 -0.60 6.17
CA ARG A 99 4.97 -0.28 6.65
C ARG A 99 4.01 -1.45 6.43
N PHE A 100 4.10 -2.13 5.28
CA PHE A 100 3.33 -3.34 4.99
C PHE A 100 3.62 -4.45 6.00
N ALA A 101 4.90 -4.72 6.27
CA ALA A 101 5.32 -5.74 7.24
C ALA A 101 4.85 -5.45 8.68
N GLN A 102 4.67 -4.18 9.03
CA GLN A 102 4.17 -3.77 10.35
C GLN A 102 2.64 -3.78 10.42
N ALA A 103 1.96 -3.16 9.45
CA ALA A 103 0.50 -3.01 9.44
C ALA A 103 -0.24 -4.31 9.14
N HIS A 104 0.34 -5.17 8.29
CA HIS A 104 -0.26 -6.43 7.83
C HIS A 104 0.66 -7.60 8.16
N ARG A 105 1.10 -7.67 9.42
CA ARG A 105 2.14 -8.60 9.89
C ARG A 105 1.86 -10.06 9.56
N ASP A 106 0.66 -10.54 9.83
CA ASP A 106 0.29 -11.95 9.59
C ASP A 106 0.33 -12.30 8.10
N LEU A 107 -0.17 -11.40 7.25
CA LEU A 107 -0.10 -11.54 5.80
C LEU A 107 1.35 -11.51 5.32
N TYR A 108 2.18 -10.59 5.83
CA TYR A 108 3.59 -10.54 5.48
C TYR A 108 4.34 -11.82 5.90
N VAL A 109 4.07 -12.34 7.09
CA VAL A 109 4.64 -13.63 7.55
C VAL A 109 4.19 -14.80 6.67
N ASP A 110 2.92 -14.84 6.26
CA ASP A 110 2.42 -15.88 5.35
C ASP A 110 3.09 -15.77 3.98
N LEU A 111 3.17 -14.56 3.41
CA LEU A 111 3.86 -14.33 2.14
C LEU A 111 5.35 -14.69 2.21
N VAL A 112 6.05 -14.32 3.29
CA VAL A 112 7.46 -14.70 3.50
C VAL A 112 7.59 -16.22 3.62
N GLY A 113 6.66 -16.88 4.30
CA GLY A 113 6.62 -18.35 4.37
C GLY A 113 6.45 -19.03 3.02
N ARG A 114 5.76 -18.39 2.06
CA ARG A 114 5.50 -18.92 0.71
C ARG A 114 6.59 -18.55 -0.30
N TYR A 115 7.11 -17.33 -0.23
CA TYR A 115 7.94 -16.73 -1.27
C TYR A 115 9.33 -16.29 -0.80
N HIS A 116 9.68 -16.48 0.47
CA HIS A 116 10.97 -16.12 1.05
C HIS A 116 11.26 -14.60 1.02
N HIS A 117 12.30 -14.18 1.75
CA HIS A 117 12.78 -12.80 1.76
C HIS A 117 14.31 -12.81 1.87
N THR A 118 15.02 -12.03 1.07
CA THR A 118 16.51 -12.07 0.98
C THR A 118 17.22 -11.67 2.27
N ALA A 119 16.57 -10.86 3.12
CA ALA A 119 17.10 -10.53 4.45
C ALA A 119 16.97 -11.68 5.47
N ILE A 120 16.29 -12.78 5.14
CA ILE A 120 16.17 -13.96 5.98
C ILE A 120 17.00 -15.07 5.34
N ALA A 121 17.93 -15.65 6.10
CA ALA A 121 18.69 -16.79 5.64
C ALA A 121 17.78 -18.03 5.57
N CYS A 122 17.25 -18.33 4.38
CA CYS A 122 16.59 -19.59 4.10
C CYS A 122 17.56 -20.56 3.40
N GLU A 123 17.41 -21.86 3.65
CA GLU A 123 18.29 -22.91 3.11
C GLU A 123 18.26 -23.01 1.58
N ASP A 124 17.16 -22.58 0.94
CA ASP A 124 17.02 -22.51 -0.52
C ASP A 124 16.80 -21.05 -0.97
N PRO A 125 17.73 -20.44 -1.73
CA PRO A 125 17.52 -19.11 -2.28
C PRO A 125 16.41 -19.15 -3.35
N ALA A 126 15.22 -18.70 -2.97
CA ALA A 126 14.10 -18.59 -3.90
C ALA A 126 14.44 -17.66 -5.08
N ARG A 127 14.03 -18.06 -6.30
CA ARG A 127 14.16 -17.23 -7.52
C ARG A 127 13.27 -15.99 -7.53
N PHE A 128 12.34 -15.90 -6.58
CA PHE A 128 11.30 -14.89 -6.51
C PHE A 128 10.99 -14.62 -5.04
N THR A 129 11.08 -13.36 -4.60
CA THR A 129 10.94 -12.97 -3.18
C THR A 129 9.62 -12.26 -2.90
N VAL A 130 9.26 -12.16 -1.62
CA VAL A 130 8.19 -11.26 -1.15
C VAL A 130 8.36 -9.85 -1.69
N SER A 131 9.57 -9.30 -1.69
CA SER A 131 9.81 -7.95 -2.18
C SER A 131 9.53 -7.83 -3.68
N SER A 132 9.92 -8.83 -4.49
CA SER A 132 9.59 -8.87 -5.92
C SER A 132 8.08 -8.98 -6.17
N LEU A 133 7.38 -9.73 -5.32
CA LEU A 133 5.93 -9.91 -5.39
C LEU A 133 5.19 -8.60 -5.07
N LEU A 134 5.57 -7.91 -3.99
CA LEU A 134 4.97 -6.62 -3.60
C LEU A 134 5.28 -5.53 -4.64
N ALA A 135 6.50 -5.48 -5.17
CA ALA A 135 6.85 -4.57 -6.26
C ALA A 135 6.01 -4.84 -7.53
N GLY A 136 5.75 -6.12 -7.86
CA GLY A 136 4.87 -6.50 -8.97
C GLY A 136 3.42 -6.07 -8.74
N ALA A 137 2.91 -6.19 -7.51
CA ALA A 137 1.57 -5.72 -7.14
C ALA A 137 1.46 -4.18 -7.24
N LEU A 138 2.48 -3.43 -6.80
CA LEU A 138 2.57 -1.98 -7.00
C LEU A 138 2.58 -1.60 -8.48
N GLY A 139 3.27 -2.38 -9.33
CA GLY A 139 3.25 -2.20 -10.79
C GLY A 139 1.83 -2.30 -11.38
N ARG A 140 1.02 -3.26 -10.91
CA ARG A 140 -0.39 -3.38 -11.32
C ARG A 140 -1.23 -2.22 -10.80
N LEU A 141 -1.08 -1.83 -9.52
CA LEU A 141 -1.73 -0.65 -8.97
C LEU A 141 -1.37 0.64 -9.74
N HIS A 142 -0.15 0.73 -10.26
CA HIS A 142 0.26 1.85 -11.10
C HIS A 142 -0.42 1.82 -12.48
N ALA A 143 -0.53 0.65 -13.12
CA ALA A 143 -1.24 0.50 -14.38
C ALA A 143 -2.73 0.89 -14.26
N GLU A 144 -3.35 0.58 -13.11
CA GLU A 144 -4.72 1.01 -12.77
C GLU A 144 -4.80 2.51 -12.41
N GLY A 145 -3.65 3.14 -12.19
CA GLY A 145 -3.54 4.52 -11.79
C GLY A 145 -3.91 4.77 -10.32
N ALA A 146 -3.93 3.73 -9.48
CA ALA A 146 -4.13 3.83 -8.02
C ALA A 146 -2.90 4.39 -7.31
N VAL A 147 -1.70 4.16 -7.85
CA VAL A 147 -0.44 4.78 -7.40
C VAL A 147 0.33 5.40 -8.57
N ARG A 148 1.33 6.23 -8.27
CA ARG A 148 2.26 6.78 -9.24
C ARG A 148 3.67 6.33 -8.92
N PHE A 149 4.34 5.83 -9.95
CA PHE A 149 5.71 5.37 -9.91
C PHE A 149 6.68 6.49 -10.33
N SER A 150 7.88 6.47 -9.76
CA SER A 150 9.07 7.07 -10.33
C SER A 150 10.33 6.35 -9.85
N ASP A 151 11.42 6.49 -10.59
CA ASP A 151 12.75 6.07 -10.14
C ASP A 151 13.44 7.15 -9.31
N GLY A 152 14.29 6.73 -8.38
CA GLY A 152 15.15 7.61 -7.58
C GLY A 152 16.34 6.86 -6.97
N PRO A 153 17.26 7.57 -6.29
CA PRO A 153 18.38 6.91 -5.61
C PRO A 153 17.90 6.11 -4.40
N GLY A 154 18.45 4.90 -4.20
CA GLY A 154 18.26 4.17 -2.94
C GLY A 154 19.01 4.82 -1.78
N THR A 155 18.47 4.70 -0.57
CA THR A 155 19.07 5.32 0.63
C THR A 155 19.30 4.30 1.77
N GLY A 156 20.28 4.58 2.63
CA GLY A 156 20.65 3.73 3.77
C GLY A 156 20.91 2.28 3.37
N ARG A 157 20.19 1.35 4.00
CA ARG A 157 20.19 -0.09 3.69
C ARG A 157 20.03 -0.39 2.19
N TRP A 158 19.34 0.47 1.44
CA TRP A 158 19.03 0.33 0.02
C TRP A 158 19.96 1.10 -0.92
N SER A 159 21.00 1.77 -0.40
CA SER A 159 21.95 2.57 -1.19
C SER A 159 22.67 1.78 -2.30
N TYR A 160 22.73 0.45 -2.19
CA TYR A 160 23.27 -0.45 -3.21
C TYR A 160 22.35 -0.62 -4.43
N LEU A 161 21.06 -0.25 -4.33
CA LEU A 161 20.09 -0.30 -5.42
C LEU A 161 19.89 1.10 -5.99
N ASN A 162 20.39 1.33 -7.21
CA ASN A 162 20.22 2.59 -7.92
C ASN A 162 19.99 2.33 -9.43
N PRO A 163 18.79 2.62 -9.96
CA PRO A 163 17.65 3.22 -9.26
C PRO A 163 16.91 2.26 -8.33
N VAL A 164 16.20 2.82 -7.34
CA VAL A 164 15.14 2.16 -6.57
C VAL A 164 13.79 2.81 -6.91
N SER A 165 12.71 2.07 -6.72
CA SER A 165 11.35 2.56 -6.98
C SER A 165 10.82 3.44 -5.85
N TYR A 166 10.12 4.51 -6.24
CA TYR A 166 9.40 5.44 -5.38
C TYR A 166 7.93 5.50 -5.79
N TRP A 167 7.02 5.57 -4.82
CA TRP A 167 5.58 5.49 -5.07
C TRP A 167 4.80 6.53 -4.28
N ALA A 168 3.70 7.03 -4.84
CA ALA A 168 2.77 7.91 -4.12
C ALA A 168 1.32 7.65 -4.55
N LEU A 169 0.39 8.03 -3.68
CA LEU A 169 -1.01 8.18 -4.07
C LEU A 169 -1.18 9.40 -4.99
N PRO A 170 -2.05 9.33 -6.00
CA PRO A 170 -2.46 10.50 -6.77
C PRO A 170 -3.45 11.36 -5.95
N PRO A 171 -3.46 12.69 -6.18
CA PRO A 171 -2.47 13.45 -6.93
C PRO A 171 -1.15 13.50 -6.16
N VAL A 172 -0.03 13.42 -6.89
CA VAL A 172 1.28 13.43 -6.24
C VAL A 172 1.61 14.86 -5.83
N PRO A 173 1.80 15.14 -4.53
CA PRO A 173 2.10 16.49 -4.08
C PRO A 173 3.54 16.88 -4.46
N ASP A 174 3.76 18.19 -4.60
CA ASP A 174 5.11 18.75 -4.70
C ASP A 174 5.74 18.82 -3.30
N ARG A 175 6.18 17.64 -2.82
CA ARG A 175 6.85 17.47 -1.53
C ARG A 175 8.13 16.65 -1.71
N PRO A 176 9.12 16.86 -0.82
CA PRO A 176 10.30 16.01 -0.80
C PRO A 176 9.93 14.52 -0.70
N PRO A 177 10.70 13.63 -1.35
CA PRO A 177 10.45 12.20 -1.24
C PRO A 177 10.70 11.71 0.18
N VAL A 178 9.96 10.69 0.58
CA VAL A 178 10.15 9.98 1.84
C VAL A 178 11.12 8.84 1.59
N THR A 179 12.38 9.08 1.94
CA THR A 179 13.47 8.12 1.76
C THR A 179 13.56 7.18 2.96
N TRP A 180 14.11 5.99 2.75
CA TRP A 180 14.36 5.03 3.83
C TRP A 180 15.21 5.66 4.94
N THR A 181 16.30 6.34 4.61
CA THR A 181 17.17 6.97 5.63
C THR A 181 16.40 7.98 6.48
N ALA A 182 15.68 8.92 5.87
CA ALA A 182 14.98 9.97 6.60
C ALA A 182 13.83 9.37 7.45
N TRP A 183 13.08 8.44 6.86
CA TRP A 183 11.97 7.78 7.56
C TRP A 183 12.46 6.90 8.71
N ALA A 184 13.51 6.10 8.53
CA ALA A 184 14.08 5.25 9.57
C ALA A 184 14.58 6.07 10.76
N GLN A 185 15.34 7.15 10.50
CA GLN A 185 15.81 8.06 11.55
C GLN A 185 14.66 8.68 12.33
N ALA A 186 13.62 9.14 11.65
CA ALA A 186 12.44 9.73 12.28
C ALA A 186 11.67 8.72 13.17
N ASN A 187 11.83 7.41 12.92
CA ASN A 187 11.18 6.35 13.66
C ASN A 187 12.12 5.60 14.63
N GLY A 188 13.33 6.12 14.86
CA GLY A 188 14.30 5.50 15.77
C GLY A 188 14.89 4.18 15.28
N ILE A 189 14.86 3.94 13.96
CA ILE A 189 15.44 2.77 13.30
C ILE A 189 16.80 3.15 12.72
N ASP A 190 17.79 2.28 12.85
CA ASP A 190 19.09 2.43 12.18
C ASP A 190 18.90 2.35 10.64
N PRO A 191 19.22 3.41 9.88
CA PRO A 191 19.06 3.44 8.43
C PRO A 191 19.76 2.32 7.67
N ASP A 192 20.80 1.71 8.23
CA ASP A 192 21.57 0.67 7.55
C ASP A 192 21.05 -0.75 7.85
N THR A 193 19.97 -0.86 8.63
CA THR A 193 19.35 -2.12 9.03
C THR A 193 18.04 -2.39 8.31
N TRP A 194 17.48 -3.60 8.50
CA TRP A 194 16.18 -4.00 7.98
C TRP A 194 15.38 -4.79 9.03
N PRO A 195 14.66 -4.10 9.95
CA PRO A 195 13.97 -4.76 11.06
C PRO A 195 12.64 -5.40 10.66
N ALA A 196 12.15 -5.18 9.44
CA ALA A 196 10.86 -5.71 8.98
C ALA A 196 10.77 -7.25 9.06
N THR A 197 11.90 -7.95 9.01
CA THR A 197 11.95 -9.41 9.09
C THR A 197 12.28 -9.95 10.49
N GLU A 198 12.48 -9.10 11.50
CA GLU A 198 12.79 -9.55 12.85
C GLU A 198 11.69 -10.47 13.40
N GLY A 199 12.07 -11.63 13.94
CA GLY A 199 11.12 -12.62 14.45
C GLY A 199 10.36 -13.42 13.36
N ILE A 200 10.65 -13.22 12.08
CA ILE A 200 10.16 -14.09 11.00
C ILE A 200 11.20 -15.15 10.71
N SER A 201 10.80 -16.42 10.72
CA SER A 201 11.60 -17.55 10.24
C SER A 201 11.02 -18.11 8.96
N CYS A 202 11.89 -18.65 8.09
CA CYS A 202 11.43 -19.46 6.96
C CYS A 202 10.73 -20.70 7.53
N ARG A 203 9.52 -21.02 7.04
CA ARG A 203 8.89 -22.28 7.41
C ARG A 203 9.62 -23.40 6.64
N HIS A 204 10.23 -24.33 7.35
CA HIS A 204 10.60 -25.61 6.77
C HIS A 204 9.31 -26.33 6.39
N THR A 205 9.03 -26.49 5.10
CA THR A 205 8.08 -27.52 4.66
C THR A 205 8.67 -28.86 5.08
N PRO A 206 8.02 -29.65 5.95
CA PRO A 206 8.45 -31.02 6.16
C PRO A 206 8.35 -31.74 4.82
N SER A 207 9.41 -32.49 4.50
CA SER A 207 9.54 -33.32 3.30
C SER A 207 8.45 -34.37 3.19
#